data_AF-A0A358SRH4-F1
#
_entry.id   AF-A0A358SRH4-F1
#
_cell.length_a   1.000
_cell.length_b   1.000
_cell.length_c   1.000
_cell.angle_alpha   90.00
_cell.angle_beta   90.00
_cell.angle_gamma   90.00
#
_symmetry.space_group_name_H-M   'P 1'
#
loop_
_entity.id
_entity.type
_entity.pdbx_description
1 polymer ?
#
loop_
_entity_poly.entity_id
_entity_poly.type
_entity_poly.pdbx_seq_one_letter_code
_entity_poly.pdbx_strand_id
1 'polypeptide(L)'
;MADCERALGRPDRALDIVTGPEARAADRPTQLELKIVESGIRRDQGLPEAAVVALQVPELSDRRSRPGSARLLYAYADALLDAGREEDAREWFGKAAAADSDGETDAADRVDELDDFILDDLEFDENAEADEGEGEDGPAGEPDEARAEHVPAD
;
A
#
# COMPACT_ATOMS: atom_id res chain seq x y z
N MET A 1 -6.79 -24.42 -17.20
CA MET A 1 -6.77 -25.77 -16.57
C MET A 1 -6.44 -25.66 -15.09
N ALA A 2 -5.35 -24.97 -14.72
CA ALA A 2 -5.05 -24.65 -13.32
C ALA A 2 -6.21 -23.92 -12.61
N ASP A 3 -6.79 -22.90 -13.24
CA ASP A 3 -7.92 -22.15 -12.65
C ASP A 3 -9.15 -23.02 -12.39
N CYS A 4 -9.39 -24.03 -13.24
CA CYS A 4 -10.49 -24.97 -13.05
C CYS A 4 -10.26 -25.87 -11.84
N GLU A 5 -9.04 -26.41 -11.65
CA GLU A 5 -8.73 -27.21 -10.46
C GLU A 5 -8.73 -26.35 -9.20
N ARG A 6 -8.24 -25.10 -9.26
CA ARG A 6 -8.31 -24.11 -8.16
C ARG A 6 -9.77 -23.84 -7.75
N ALA A 7 -10.64 -23.52 -8.72
CA ALA A 7 -12.06 -23.28 -8.47
C ALA A 7 -12.81 -24.51 -7.94
N LEU A 8 -12.31 -25.73 -8.21
CA LEU A 8 -12.82 -26.99 -7.66
C LEU A 8 -12.25 -27.32 -6.26
N GLY A 9 -11.47 -26.42 -5.65
CA GLY A 9 -10.86 -26.62 -4.34
C GLY A 9 -9.72 -27.64 -4.34
N ARG A 10 -9.01 -27.77 -5.46
CA ARG A 10 -7.88 -28.70 -5.62
C ARG A 10 -6.57 -27.94 -5.87
N PRO A 11 -6.08 -27.16 -4.88
CA PRO A 11 -4.92 -26.31 -5.08
C PRO A 11 -3.65 -27.10 -5.42
N ASP A 12 -3.46 -28.31 -4.88
CA ASP A 12 -2.28 -29.14 -5.18
C ASP A 12 -2.22 -29.51 -6.67
N ARG A 13 -3.36 -29.88 -7.26
CA ARG A 13 -3.47 -30.17 -8.71
C ARG A 13 -3.21 -28.93 -9.55
N ALA A 14 -3.72 -27.78 -9.13
CA ALA A 14 -3.47 -26.52 -9.81
C ALA A 14 -1.97 -26.17 -9.75
N LEU A 15 -1.32 -26.40 -8.60
CA LEU A 15 0.10 -26.16 -8.37
C LEU A 15 0.98 -27.05 -9.26
N ASP A 16 0.64 -28.33 -9.38
CA ASP A 16 1.34 -29.28 -10.27
C ASP A 16 1.32 -28.80 -11.73
N ILE A 17 0.19 -28.25 -12.19
CA ILE A 17 0.04 -27.73 -13.56
C ILE A 17 0.93 -26.49 -13.78
N VAL A 18 0.92 -25.53 -12.87
CA VAL A 18 1.66 -24.26 -13.05
C VAL A 18 3.17 -24.37 -12.77
N THR A 19 3.61 -25.44 -12.11
CA THR A 19 5.05 -25.71 -11.83
C THR A 19 5.65 -26.85 -12.66
N GLY A 20 4.82 -27.50 -13.48
CA GLY A 20 5.16 -28.65 -14.31
C GLY A 20 6.13 -28.35 -15.47
N PRO A 21 6.60 -29.39 -16.19
CA PRO A 21 7.53 -29.25 -17.31
C PRO A 21 7.02 -28.33 -18.42
N GLU A 22 5.74 -28.40 -18.76
CA GLU A 22 5.09 -27.60 -19.79
C GLU A 22 5.11 -26.11 -19.43
N ALA A 23 4.84 -25.78 -18.16
CA ALA A 23 4.92 -24.41 -17.65
C ALA A 23 6.34 -23.83 -17.80
N ARG A 24 7.38 -24.64 -17.55
CA ARG A 24 8.78 -24.22 -17.71
C ARG A 24 9.21 -24.07 -19.17
N ALA A 25 8.56 -24.78 -20.08
CA ALA A 25 8.82 -24.72 -21.52
C ALA A 25 8.06 -23.60 -22.23
N ALA A 26 7.10 -22.96 -21.56
CA ALA A 26 6.31 -21.86 -22.12
C ALA A 26 7.18 -20.62 -22.40
N ASP A 27 6.66 -19.68 -23.19
CA ASP A 27 7.33 -18.41 -23.44
C ASP A 27 7.35 -17.52 -22.18
N ARG A 28 8.20 -16.49 -22.18
CA ARG A 28 8.43 -15.69 -20.96
C ARG A 28 7.17 -14.99 -20.44
N PRO A 29 6.32 -14.37 -21.29
CA PRO A 29 5.05 -13.80 -20.84
C PRO A 29 4.14 -14.85 -20.18
N THR A 30 3.97 -16.03 -20.79
CA THR A 30 3.16 -17.10 -20.21
C THR A 30 3.73 -17.58 -18.88
N GLN A 31 5.06 -17.69 -18.76
CA GLN A 31 5.69 -18.04 -17.48
C GLN A 31 5.39 -17.03 -16.38
N LEU A 32 5.31 -15.72 -16.69
CA LEU A 32 4.96 -14.69 -15.72
C LEU A 32 3.50 -14.82 -15.26
N GLU A 33 2.58 -15.03 -16.19
CA GLU A 33 1.18 -15.29 -15.86
C GLU A 33 1.03 -16.53 -14.98
N LEU A 34 1.75 -17.61 -15.30
CA LEU A 34 1.74 -18.83 -14.48
C LEU A 34 2.31 -18.59 -13.07
N LYS A 35 3.24 -17.64 -12.90
CA LYS A 35 3.75 -17.25 -11.58
C LYS A 35 2.73 -16.48 -10.76
N ILE A 36 1.94 -15.60 -11.39
CA ILE A 36 0.79 -14.94 -10.77
C ILE A 36 -0.24 -15.99 -10.31
N VAL A 37 -0.55 -16.96 -11.16
CA VAL A 37 -1.45 -18.07 -10.79
C VAL A 37 -0.87 -18.93 -9.66
N GLU A 38 0.43 -19.27 -9.69
CA GLU A 38 1.11 -19.98 -8.60
C GLU A 38 0.97 -19.23 -7.26
N SER A 39 1.18 -17.92 -7.26
CA SER A 39 1.01 -17.07 -6.07
C SER A 39 -0.42 -17.18 -5.51
N GLY A 40 -1.43 -17.01 -6.36
CA GLY A 40 -2.83 -17.14 -5.95
C GLY A 40 -3.17 -18.52 -5.38
N ILE A 41 -2.65 -19.60 -5.97
CA ILE A 41 -2.84 -20.96 -5.45
C ILE A 41 -2.25 -21.11 -4.04
N ARG A 42 -1.07 -20.54 -3.79
CA ARG A 42 -0.41 -20.60 -2.47
C ARG A 42 -1.17 -19.80 -1.42
N ARG A 43 -1.72 -18.63 -1.78
CA ARG A 43 -2.62 -17.85 -0.91
C ARG A 43 -3.85 -18.67 -0.52
N ASP A 44 -4.50 -19.32 -1.49
CA ASP A 44 -5.64 -20.21 -1.22
C ASP A 44 -5.29 -21.39 -0.29
N GLN A 45 -4.04 -21.87 -0.33
CA GLN A 45 -3.54 -22.91 0.59
C GLN A 45 -3.24 -22.39 2.00
N GLY A 46 -3.38 -21.08 2.26
CA GLY A 46 -2.98 -20.44 3.51
C GLY A 46 -1.47 -20.32 3.66
N LEU A 47 -0.73 -20.23 2.54
CA LEU A 47 0.72 -20.11 2.49
C LEU A 47 1.16 -18.78 1.86
N PRO A 48 0.80 -17.63 2.44
CA PRO A 48 1.02 -16.33 1.82
C PRO A 48 2.52 -15.97 1.66
N GLU A 49 3.40 -16.40 2.57
CA GLU A 49 4.84 -16.17 2.42
C GLU A 49 5.41 -16.92 1.21
N ALA A 50 4.91 -18.13 0.94
CA ALA A 50 5.30 -18.88 -0.23
C ALA A 50 4.78 -18.22 -1.53
N ALA A 51 3.61 -17.57 -1.46
CA ALA A 51 3.05 -16.79 -2.56
C ALA A 51 3.95 -15.59 -2.91
N VAL A 52 4.41 -14.85 -1.89
CA VAL A 52 5.38 -13.75 -2.04
C VAL A 52 6.66 -14.26 -2.73
N VAL A 53 7.24 -15.37 -2.26
CA VAL A 53 8.46 -15.95 -2.84
C VAL A 53 8.28 -16.36 -4.29
N ALA A 54 7.11 -16.90 -4.66
CA ALA A 54 6.84 -17.31 -6.04
C ALA A 54 6.94 -16.15 -7.04
N LEU A 55 6.65 -14.93 -6.62
CA LEU A 55 6.62 -13.73 -7.45
C LEU A 55 7.92 -12.92 -7.47
N GLN A 56 8.95 -13.33 -6.69
CA GLN A 56 10.26 -12.68 -6.68
C GLN A 56 11.09 -13.05 -7.93
N VAL A 57 10.56 -12.70 -9.10
CA VAL A 57 11.17 -12.88 -10.41
C VAL A 57 11.88 -11.59 -10.85
N PRO A 58 12.86 -11.67 -11.78
CA PRO A 58 13.62 -10.48 -12.22
C PRO A 58 12.75 -9.31 -12.70
N GLU A 59 11.61 -9.60 -13.34
CA GLU A 59 10.67 -8.62 -13.89
C GLU A 59 10.00 -7.76 -12.82
N LEU A 60 9.90 -8.25 -11.59
CA LEU A 60 9.38 -7.47 -10.45
C LEU A 60 10.24 -6.22 -10.19
N SER A 61 11.52 -6.27 -10.56
CA SER A 61 12.49 -5.18 -10.40
C SER A 61 12.87 -4.47 -11.70
N ASP A 62 12.23 -4.81 -12.84
CA ASP A 62 12.53 -4.15 -14.12
C ASP A 62 12.00 -2.72 -14.10
N ARG A 63 12.90 -1.76 -14.36
CA ARG A 63 12.57 -0.34 -14.43
C ARG A 63 11.79 0.02 -15.70
N ARG A 64 11.79 -0.86 -16.70
CA ARG A 64 10.99 -0.68 -17.91
C ARG A 64 9.60 -1.25 -17.64
N SER A 65 8.60 -0.38 -17.57
CA SER A 65 7.20 -0.82 -17.58
C SER A 65 6.93 -1.56 -18.89
N ARG A 66 6.48 -2.81 -18.78
CA ARG A 66 6.11 -3.69 -19.90
C ARG A 66 4.63 -4.06 -19.75
N PRO A 67 3.96 -4.47 -20.84
CA PRO A 67 2.63 -5.06 -20.72
C PRO A 67 2.63 -6.19 -19.67
N GLY A 68 1.68 -6.13 -18.72
CA GLY A 68 1.57 -7.06 -17.60
C GLY A 68 2.39 -6.70 -16.35
N SER A 69 3.24 -5.66 -16.38
CA SER A 69 3.97 -5.20 -15.19
C SER A 69 3.03 -4.79 -14.05
N ALA A 70 1.94 -4.07 -14.35
CA ALA A 70 0.93 -3.68 -13.36
C ALA A 70 0.34 -4.91 -12.65
N ARG A 71 -0.10 -5.93 -13.41
CA ARG A 71 -0.63 -7.18 -12.85
C ARG A 71 0.36 -7.92 -11.96
N LEU A 72 1.64 -7.97 -12.35
CA LEU A 72 2.68 -8.62 -11.54
C LEU A 72 2.91 -7.88 -10.21
N LEU A 73 3.03 -6.54 -10.26
CA LEU A 73 3.22 -5.70 -9.09
C LEU A 73 2.02 -5.80 -8.14
N TYR A 74 0.81 -5.77 -8.71
CA TYR A 74 -0.43 -5.94 -7.98
C TYR A 74 -0.48 -7.28 -7.27
N ALA A 75 -0.26 -8.39 -7.98
CA ALA A 75 -0.27 -9.73 -7.39
C ALA A 75 0.77 -9.91 -6.28
N TYR A 76 1.91 -9.21 -6.38
CA TYR A 76 2.93 -9.19 -5.33
C TYR A 76 2.47 -8.40 -4.10
N ALA A 77 1.86 -7.23 -4.29
CA ALA A 77 1.26 -6.44 -3.21
C ALA A 77 0.17 -7.23 -2.48
N ASP A 78 -0.70 -7.92 -3.22
CA ASP A 78 -1.74 -8.81 -2.70
C ASP A 78 -1.16 -9.94 -1.83
N ALA A 79 -0.09 -10.59 -2.31
CA ALA A 79 0.59 -11.63 -1.55
C ALA A 79 1.27 -11.11 -0.29
N LEU A 80 1.81 -9.88 -0.33
CA LEU A 80 2.38 -9.22 0.84
C LEU A 80 1.30 -8.90 1.88
N LEU A 81 0.14 -8.42 1.44
CA LEU A 81 -0.98 -8.09 2.31
C LEU A 81 -1.47 -9.32 3.05
N ASP A 82 -1.71 -10.43 2.35
CA ASP A 82 -2.10 -11.70 2.98
C ASP A 82 -1.03 -12.26 3.92
N ALA A 83 0.24 -11.89 3.72
CA ALA A 83 1.34 -12.24 4.62
C ALA A 83 1.48 -11.30 5.83
N GLY A 84 0.54 -10.37 6.02
CA GLY A 84 0.53 -9.40 7.11
C GLY A 84 1.60 -8.30 6.96
N ARG A 85 2.14 -8.09 5.76
CA ARG A 85 3.16 -7.07 5.46
C ARG A 85 2.50 -5.85 4.84
N GLU A 86 1.59 -5.22 5.58
CA GLU A 86 0.72 -4.15 5.10
C GLU A 86 1.48 -2.94 4.56
N GLU A 87 2.51 -2.47 5.27
CA GLU A 87 3.35 -1.34 4.82
C GLU A 87 4.02 -1.62 3.46
N ASP A 88 4.55 -2.83 3.29
CA ASP A 88 5.14 -3.25 2.03
C ASP A 88 4.05 -3.36 0.95
N ALA A 89 2.92 -3.99 1.26
CA ALA A 89 1.82 -4.14 0.33
C ALA A 89 1.36 -2.80 -0.24
N ARG A 90 1.19 -1.79 0.63
CA ARG A 90 0.85 -0.42 0.23
C ARG A 90 1.87 0.18 -0.73
N GLU A 91 3.17 0.05 -0.45
CA GLU A 91 4.23 0.52 -1.36
C GLU A 91 4.13 -0.16 -2.74
N TRP A 92 3.86 -1.47 -2.76
CA TRP A 92 3.78 -2.24 -4.01
C TRP A 92 2.46 -2.00 -4.77
N PHE A 93 1.34 -1.74 -4.10
CA PHE A 93 0.12 -1.24 -4.75
C PHE A 93 0.35 0.11 -5.39
N GLY A 94 1.05 1.04 -4.72
CA GLY A 94 1.44 2.33 -5.32
C GLY A 94 2.29 2.18 -6.58
N LYS A 95 3.23 1.21 -6.59
CA LYS A 95 4.00 0.88 -7.81
C LYS A 95 3.13 0.27 -8.90
N ALA A 96 2.18 -0.59 -8.54
CA ALA A 96 1.24 -1.17 -9.48
C ALA A 96 0.37 -0.09 -10.14
N ALA A 97 -0.20 0.82 -9.35
CA ALA A 97 -0.99 1.96 -9.83
C ALA A 97 -0.18 2.85 -10.77
N ALA A 98 1.09 3.15 -10.44
CA ALA A 98 1.96 3.94 -11.30
C ALA A 98 2.31 3.23 -12.63
N ALA A 99 2.33 1.90 -12.64
CA ALA A 99 2.60 1.10 -13.84
C ALA A 99 1.34 0.85 -14.69
N ASP A 100 0.15 1.05 -14.12
CA ASP A 100 -1.14 0.71 -14.72
C ASP A 100 -1.71 1.83 -15.60
N SER A 101 -1.02 2.14 -16.70
CA SER A 101 -1.45 3.20 -17.62
C SER A 101 -2.78 2.92 -18.34
N ASP A 102 -3.16 1.65 -18.42
CA ASP A 102 -4.35 1.18 -19.15
C ASP A 102 -5.55 0.90 -18.22
N GLY A 103 -5.39 1.05 -16.90
CA GLY A 103 -6.44 0.82 -15.90
C GLY A 103 -6.89 -0.65 -15.81
N GLU A 104 -5.94 -1.58 -15.89
CA GLU A 104 -6.18 -3.02 -15.81
C GLU A 104 -6.43 -3.52 -14.37
N THR A 105 -6.09 -2.71 -13.36
CA THR A 105 -6.13 -3.03 -11.93
C THR A 105 -6.81 -1.91 -11.14
N ASP A 106 -7.29 -2.24 -9.94
CA ASP A 106 -7.81 -1.29 -8.95
C ASP A 106 -6.71 -0.85 -7.95
N ALA A 107 -5.43 -0.90 -8.35
CA ALA A 107 -4.29 -0.68 -7.46
C ALA A 107 -4.33 0.67 -6.71
N ALA A 108 -4.85 1.73 -7.34
CA ALA A 108 -4.99 3.03 -6.70
C ALA A 108 -6.02 2.98 -5.56
N ASP A 109 -7.18 2.39 -5.81
CA ASP A 109 -8.24 2.21 -4.81
C ASP A 109 -7.71 1.40 -3.61
N ARG A 110 -6.89 0.37 -3.86
CA ARG A 110 -6.26 -0.45 -2.82
C ARG A 110 -5.28 0.34 -1.93
N VAL A 111 -4.62 1.38 -2.46
CA VAL A 111 -3.76 2.26 -1.66
C VAL A 111 -4.62 3.12 -0.74
N ASP A 112 -5.68 3.72 -1.28
CA ASP A 112 -6.60 4.57 -0.52
C ASP A 112 -7.24 3.78 0.64
N GLU A 113 -7.70 2.55 0.39
CA GLU A 113 -8.27 1.66 1.42
C GLU A 113 -7.27 1.32 2.54
N LEU A 114 -5.98 1.14 2.21
CA LEU A 114 -4.94 0.85 3.21
C LEU A 114 -4.56 2.11 4.01
N ASP A 115 -4.57 3.28 3.38
CA ASP A 115 -4.31 4.56 4.07
C ASP A 115 -5.48 4.92 5.01
N ASP A 116 -6.72 4.68 4.60
CA ASP A 116 -7.92 4.86 5.46
C ASP A 116 -7.86 3.95 6.69
N PHE A 117 -7.48 2.67 6.52
CA PHE A 117 -7.33 1.74 7.65
C PHE A 117 -6.27 2.18 8.65
N ILE A 118 -5.15 2.77 8.17
CA ILE A 118 -4.11 3.32 9.05
C ILE A 118 -4.65 4.55 9.80
N LEU A 119 -5.45 5.42 9.15
CA LEU A 119 -6.06 6.56 9.84
C LEU A 119 -7.04 6.11 10.94
N ASP A 120 -7.84 5.08 10.70
CA ASP A 120 -8.74 4.49 11.71
C ASP A 120 -7.97 3.91 12.91
N ASP A 121 -6.84 3.23 12.70
CA ASP A 121 -5.98 2.74 13.81
C ASP A 121 -5.28 3.90 14.54
N LEU A 122 -5.07 5.01 13.85
CA LEU A 122 -4.49 6.24 14.38
C LEU A 122 -5.53 7.27 14.84
N GLU A 123 -6.84 6.99 14.84
CA GLU A 123 -7.84 7.87 15.44
C GLU A 123 -7.51 8.00 16.93
N PHE A 124 -6.77 9.07 17.21
CA PHE A 124 -6.40 9.53 18.52
C PHE A 124 -7.68 9.64 19.34
N ASP A 125 -7.68 9.02 20.52
CA ASP A 125 -8.63 9.28 21.60
C ASP A 125 -8.87 10.80 21.70
N GLU A 126 -9.98 11.28 21.12
CA GLU A 126 -10.35 12.71 21.03
C GLU A 126 -10.71 13.30 22.41
N ASN A 127 -10.23 12.69 23.50
CA ASN A 127 -10.41 13.15 24.88
C ASN A 127 -9.12 13.74 25.47
N ALA A 128 -8.38 14.51 24.68
CA ALA A 128 -7.44 15.49 25.20
C ALA A 128 -8.21 16.80 25.50
N GLU A 129 -8.75 16.86 26.73
CA GLU A 129 -9.44 17.98 27.37
C GLU A 129 -8.99 19.36 26.86
N ALA A 130 -9.96 20.16 26.40
CA ALA A 130 -9.78 21.58 26.17
C ALA A 130 -9.47 22.28 27.52
N ASP A 131 -8.24 22.75 27.69
CA ASP A 131 -7.87 23.66 28.78
C ASP A 131 -8.44 25.06 28.48
N GLU A 132 -9.71 25.26 28.82
CA GLU A 132 -10.36 26.57 28.85
C GLU A 132 -9.81 27.38 30.04
N GLY A 133 -8.70 28.08 29.81
CA GLY A 133 -8.16 29.07 30.74
C GLY A 133 -8.75 30.48 30.53
N GLU A 134 -10.03 30.68 30.84
CA GLU A 134 -10.61 32.03 31.04
C GLU A 134 -10.51 32.43 32.53
N GLY A 135 -9.92 33.61 32.78
CA GLY A 135 -9.81 34.21 34.10
C GLY A 135 -9.33 35.66 34.00
N GLU A 136 -10.21 36.54 33.55
CA GLU A 136 -10.09 38.00 33.67
C GLU A 136 -10.05 38.42 35.15
N ASP A 137 -9.19 39.39 35.49
CA ASP A 137 -9.53 40.47 36.42
C ASP A 137 -8.46 41.59 36.35
N GLY A 138 -8.87 42.76 35.84
CA GLY A 138 -8.08 44.00 35.86
C GLY A 138 -8.05 44.67 37.24
N PRO A 139 -7.35 45.81 37.36
CA PRO A 139 -8.17 47.03 37.44
C PRO A 139 -7.62 48.24 36.68
N ALA A 140 -8.58 49.11 36.34
CA ALA A 140 -8.45 50.37 35.65
C ALA A 140 -7.74 51.48 36.46
N GLY A 141 -7.14 52.43 35.74
CA GLY A 141 -6.64 53.70 36.24
C GLY A 141 -5.99 54.56 35.15
N GLU A 142 -6.82 55.25 34.36
CA GLU A 142 -6.47 56.31 33.38
C GLU A 142 -6.66 57.72 34.02
N PRO A 143 -6.31 58.87 33.39
CA PRO A 143 -5.33 59.17 32.32
C PRO A 143 -4.54 60.52 32.51
N ASP A 144 -3.72 60.85 31.50
CA ASP A 144 -3.45 62.18 30.88
C ASP A 144 -2.43 63.18 31.48
N GLU A 145 -1.35 63.48 30.74
CA GLU A 145 -1.17 64.74 29.96
C GLU A 145 0.28 64.93 29.47
N ALA A 146 0.39 65.43 28.24
CA ALA A 146 1.59 65.57 27.43
C ALA A 146 2.59 66.67 27.90
N ARG A 147 3.90 66.46 27.64
CA ARG A 147 4.78 67.54 27.13
C ARG A 147 6.11 67.07 26.54
N ALA A 148 6.57 67.88 25.59
CA ALA A 148 7.61 67.66 24.59
C ALA A 148 9.07 67.85 25.05
N GLU A 149 9.96 67.44 24.14
CA GLU A 149 11.36 67.89 23.89
C GLU A 149 12.43 67.71 24.98
N HIS A 150 13.53 67.02 24.63
CA HIS A 150 14.79 67.66 24.20
C HIS A 150 15.97 66.67 24.27
N VAL A 151 16.67 66.51 23.14
CA VAL A 151 18.00 65.87 23.04
C VAL A 151 19.06 66.89 23.45
N PRO A 152 20.13 66.48 24.15
CA PRO A 152 21.44 66.89 23.67
C PRO A 152 22.43 65.73 23.59
N ALA A 153 23.29 65.84 22.57
CA ALA A 153 24.51 65.10 22.40
C ALA A 153 25.63 65.71 23.27
N ASP A 154 26.54 64.87 23.73
CA ASP A 154 27.99 65.10 23.62
C ASP A 154 28.68 63.73 23.45
#